data_AF-A0A954XLV7-F1
#
_entry.id   AF-A0A954XLV7-F1
#
_cell.length_a   1.000
_cell.length_b   1.000
_cell.length_c   1.000
_cell.angle_alpha   90.00
_cell.angle_beta   90.00
_cell.angle_gamma   90.00
#
_symmetry.space_group_name_H-M   'P 1'
#
loop_
_entity.id
_entity.type
_entity.pdbx_description
1 polymer ?
#
loop_
_entity_poly.entity_id
_entity_poly.type
_entity_poly.pdbx_seq_one_letter_code
_entity_poly.pdbx_strand_id
1 'polypeptide(L)' 'SIDYGLKHRAEALEYALQFGRDLDRSKADKFVGMYVNDWTLDFGEKGREAVTRFLAMGHEQGVLPELIVPEFVEL' A
#
# COMPACT_ATOMS: atom_id res chain seq x y z
N SER A 1 -8.98 4.54 9.78
CA SER A 1 -7.75 5.19 10.29
C SER A 1 -6.80 5.70 9.21
N ILE A 2 -6.68 5.07 8.03
CA ILE A 2 -5.80 5.56 6.94
C ILE A 2 -6.27 6.94 6.41
N ASP A 3 -7.56 7.10 6.12
CA ASP A 3 -8.15 8.38 5.70
C ASP A 3 -7.86 9.53 6.68
N TYR A 4 -7.97 9.26 7.99
CA TYR A 4 -7.61 10.23 9.03
C TYR A 4 -6.11 10.58 8.99
N GLY A 5 -5.23 9.58 8.88
CA GLY A 5 -3.79 9.81 8.78
C GLY A 5 -3.38 10.61 7.54
N LEU A 6 -4.08 10.42 6.42
CA LEU A 6 -3.87 11.23 5.20
C LEU A 6 -4.34 12.68 5.38
N LYS A 7 -5.51 12.88 6.00
CA LYS A 7 -6.06 14.22 6.31
C LYS A 7 -5.24 14.98 7.36
N HIS A 8 -4.61 14.26 8.29
CA HIS A 8 -3.81 14.81 9.39
C HIS A 8 -2.32 14.46 9.22
N ARG A 9 -1.80 14.57 7.99
CA ARG A 9 -0.47 14.07 7.62
C ARG A 9 0.67 14.56 8.51
N ALA A 10 0.67 15.85 8.89
CA ALA A 10 1.71 16.41 9.75
C ALA A 10 1.74 15.77 11.14
N GLU A 11 0.58 15.59 11.76
CA GLU A 11 0.42 14.96 13.08
C GLU A 11 0.74 13.46 13.02
N ALA A 12 0.24 12.77 11.99
CA ALA A 12 0.54 11.36 11.75
C ALA A 12 2.05 11.13 11.54
N LEU A 13 2.74 12.06 10.87
CA LEU A 13 4.18 11.99 10.66
C LEU A 13 4.97 12.24 11.96
N GLU A 14 4.54 13.18 12.81
CA GLU A 14 5.19 13.39 14.11
C GLU A 14 5.09 12.17 15.01
N TYR A 15 3.93 11.50 15.03
CA TYR A 15 3.77 10.23 15.72
C TYR A 15 4.68 9.13 15.11
N ALA A 16 4.70 9.01 13.78
CA ALA A 16 5.51 8.00 13.09
C ALA A 16 7.02 8.18 13.30
N LEU A 17 7.49 9.42 13.40
CA LEU A 17 8.91 9.76 13.60
C LEU A 17 9.45 9.25 14.95
N GLN A 18 8.61 9.04 15.97
CA GLN A 18 9.02 8.42 17.24
C GLN A 18 9.54 6.99 17.08
N PHE A 19 9.17 6.32 15.98
CA PHE A 19 9.58 4.96 15.64
C PHE A 19 10.65 4.93 14.54
N GLY A 20 10.96 6.08 13.93
CA GLY A 20 11.98 6.22 12.90
C GLY A 20 13.38 6.27 13.53
N ARG A 21 14.27 5.35 13.15
CA ARG A 21 15.68 5.33 13.58
C ARG A 21 16.45 6.51 12.96
N ASP A 22 16.44 7.66 13.62
CA ASP A 22 17.16 8.89 13.21
C ASP A 22 16.86 9.36 11.77
N LEU A 23 15.62 9.15 11.31
CA LEU A 23 15.21 9.64 10.00
C LEU A 23 14.95 11.15 10.05
N ASP A 24 15.62 11.90 9.18
CA ASP A 24 15.28 13.29 8.89
C ASP A 24 13.80 13.39 8.48
N ARG A 25 13.08 14.39 9.01
CA ARG A 25 11.63 14.58 8.81
C ARG A 25 11.23 14.60 7.33
N SER A 26 12.05 15.20 6.47
CA SER A 26 11.76 15.24 5.02
C SER A 26 11.90 13.87 4.36
N LYS A 27 12.87 13.06 4.82
CA LYS A 27 13.05 11.67 4.35
C LYS A 27 11.93 10.78 4.85
N ALA A 28 11.49 10.97 6.09
CA ALA A 28 10.36 10.23 6.65
C ALA A 28 9.07 10.55 5.92
N ASP A 29 8.78 11.83 5.64
CA ASP A 29 7.59 12.22 4.88
C ASP A 29 7.58 11.57 3.49
N LYS A 30 8.71 11.63 2.78
CA LYS A 30 8.85 10.98 1.48
C LYS A 30 8.65 9.47 1.58
N PHE A 31 9.30 8.82 2.53
CA PHE A 31 9.20 7.37 2.73
C PHE A 31 7.77 6.94 3.03
N VAL A 32 7.08 7.63 3.95
CA VAL A 32 5.68 7.37 4.28
C VAL A 32 4.78 7.60 3.07
N GLY A 33 5.00 8.69 2.31
CA GLY A 33 4.22 8.97 1.10
C GLY A 33 4.34 7.93 -0.01
N MET A 34 5.44 7.18 -0.06
CA MET A 34 5.60 6.08 -1.04
C MET A 34 4.65 4.91 -0.78
N TYR A 35 4.25 4.67 0.48
CA TYR A 35 3.50 3.47 0.87
C TYR A 35 2.13 3.76 1.50
N VAL A 36 1.89 5.00 1.93
CA VAL A 36 0.61 5.47 2.49
C VAL A 36 0.07 6.58 1.61
N ASN A 37 -0.81 6.19 0.69
CA ASN A 37 -1.46 7.05 -0.29
C ASN A 37 -2.84 6.48 -0.66
N ASP A 38 -3.45 7.02 -1.71
CA ASP A 38 -4.80 6.64 -2.15
C ASP A 38 -4.93 5.13 -2.46
N TRP A 39 -3.87 4.50 -2.97
CA TRP A 39 -3.86 3.05 -3.22
C TRP A 39 -3.92 2.22 -1.93
N THR A 40 -3.44 2.79 -0.82
CA THR A 40 -3.52 2.16 0.51
C THR A 40 -4.92 2.30 1.10
N LEU A 41 -5.66 3.35 0.73
CA LEU A 41 -7.04 3.55 1.16
C LEU A 41 -7.98 2.57 0.44
N ASP A 42 -7.91 2.57 -0.88
CA ASP A 42 -8.52 1.56 -1.76
C ASP A 42 -7.79 1.61 -3.09
N PHE A 43 -7.14 0.50 -3.47
CA PHE A 43 -6.44 0.40 -4.74
C PHE A 43 -7.40 0.31 -5.95
N GLY A 44 -8.71 0.26 -5.70
CA GLY A 44 -9.76 0.42 -6.70
C GLY A 44 -9.73 -0.66 -7.78
N GLU A 45 -10.50 -0.44 -8.85
CA GLU A 45 -10.57 -1.39 -9.98
C GLU A 45 -9.20 -1.65 -10.61
N LYS A 46 -8.40 -0.59 -10.83
CA LYS A 46 -7.06 -0.71 -11.42
C LYS A 46 -6.10 -1.52 -10.55
N GLY A 47 -6.17 -1.38 -9.24
CA GLY A 47 -5.34 -2.15 -8.32
C GLY A 47 -5.79 -3.61 -8.24
N ARG A 48 -7.11 -3.84 -8.26
CA ARG A 48 -7.69 -5.19 -8.34
C ARG A 48 -7.23 -5.89 -9.62
N GLU A 49 -7.26 -5.19 -10.77
CA GLU A 49 -6.72 -5.69 -12.04
C GLU A 49 -5.21 -6.00 -11.92
N ALA A 50 -4.43 -5.09 -11.33
CA ALA A 50 -2.99 -5.27 -11.16
C ALA A 50 -2.66 -6.53 -10.34
N VAL A 51 -3.37 -6.76 -9.23
CA VAL A 51 -3.20 -7.97 -8.39
C VAL A 51 -3.58 -9.22 -9.18
N THR A 52 -4.74 -9.22 -9.85
CA THR A 52 -5.20 -10.36 -10.66
C THR A 52 -4.18 -10.72 -11.74
N ARG A 53 -3.65 -9.73 -12.46
CA ARG A 53 -2.65 -9.95 -13.50
C ARG A 53 -1.31 -10.44 -12.94
N PHE A 54 -0.88 -9.89 -11.82
CA PHE A 54 0.36 -10.32 -11.16
C PHE A 54 0.31 -11.80 -10.74
N LEU A 55 -0.82 -12.24 -10.18
CA LEU A 55 -1.04 -13.65 -9.82
C LEU A 55 -1.13 -14.55 -11.05
N ALA A 56 -1.84 -14.13 -12.09
CA ALA A 56 -1.90 -14.88 -13.35
C ALA A 56 -0.52 -15.06 -13.98
N MET A 57 0.30 -14.00 -14.04
CA MET A 57 1.68 -14.06 -14.52
C MET A 57 2.53 -15.02 -13.67
N GLY A 58 2.37 -14.99 -12.34
CA GLY A 58 3.08 -15.92 -11.45
C GLY A 58 2.78 -17.38 -11.76
N HIS A 59 1.52 -17.69 -12.08
CA HIS A 59 1.13 -19.03 -12.52
C HIS A 59 1.66 -19.37 -13.92
N GLU A 60 1.57 -18.46 -14.89
CA GLU A 60 2.10 -18.66 -16.24
C GLU A 60 3.62 -18.94 -16.25
N GLN A 61 4.36 -18.33 -15.32
CA GLN A 61 5.80 -18.55 -15.15
C GLN A 61 6.13 -19.76 -14.27
N GLY A 62 5.13 -20.49 -13.77
CA GLY A 62 5.31 -21.66 -12.91
C GLY A 62 5.82 -21.35 -11.49
N VAL A 63 5.79 -20.08 -11.08
CA VAL A 63 6.11 -19.67 -9.69
C VAL A 63 4.97 -20.08 -8.74
N LEU A 64 3.73 -19.94 -9.22
CA LEU A 64 2.55 -20.46 -8.53
C LEU A 64 2.14 -21.81 -9.16
N PRO A 65 1.85 -22.83 -8.35
CA PRO A 65 1.49 -24.16 -8.86
C PRO A 65 0.08 -24.22 -9.47
N GLU A 66 -0.77 -23.25 -9.15
CA GLU A 66 -2.14 -23.13 -9.63
C GLU A 66 -2.53 -21.67 -9.86
N LEU A 67 -3.54 -21.45 -10.70
CA LEU A 67 -4.08 -20.11 -10.95
C LEU A 67 -4.91 -19.65 -9.76
N ILE A 68 -4.44 -18.62 -9.07
CA ILE A 68 -5.18 -17.99 -7.98
C ILE A 68 -6.04 -16.86 -8.54
N VAL A 69 -7.36 -16.98 -8.34
CA VAL A 69 -8.33 -15.91 -8.64
C VAL A 69 -8.65 -15.19 -7.33
N PRO A 70 -8.21 -13.94 -7.15
CA PRO A 70 -8.42 -13.22 -5.90
C PRO A 70 -9.89 -12.83 -5.72
N GLU A 71 -10.40 -13.02 -4.51
CA GLU A 71 -11.67 -12.45 -4.06
C GLU A 71 -11.43 -11.12 -3.35
N PHE A 72 -12.41 -10.23 -3.50
CA PHE A 72 -12.30 -8.83 -3.16
C PHE A 72 -13.50 -8.43 -2.31
N VAL A 73 -13.25 -8.00 -1.08
CA VAL A 73 -14.31 -7.47 -0.21
C VAL A 73 -14.63 -6.03 -0.58
N GLU A 74 -15.92 -5.69 -0.54
CA GLU A 74 -16.40 -4.31 -0.58
C GLU A 74 -16.36 -3.73 0.84
N LEU A 75 -16.00 -2.45 0.96
CA LEU A 75 -15.93 -1.70 2.23
C LEU A 75 -17.24 -0.97 2.54
#